data_AF-A0A4S8JCV1-F1
#
_entry.id   AF-A0A4S8JCV1-F1
#
_cell.length_a   1.000
_cell.length_b   1.000
_cell.length_c   1.000
_cell.angle_alpha   90.00
_cell.angle_beta   90.00
_cell.angle_gamma   90.00
#
_symmetry.space_group_name_H-M   'P 1'
#
loop_
_entity.id
_entity.type
_entity.pdbx_description
1 polymer ?
#
loop_
_entity_poly.entity_id
_entity_poly.type
_entity_poly.pdbx_seq_one_letter_code
_entity_poly.pdbx_strand_id
1 'polypeptide(L)'
;MANCSVVNASICIRQRLLLPFSAVFSSSPLSMAMAMTSSSIYCRPRFPISPLRRLPRFPKSSSSFTTIASSQTSGDAGKGGEFPGRVGFLGLGIMGSPMAINLLKAGCDVTVWNRTKSKCNHLIDLGAKYEPSPAEVASSCDVTFAMLADPESAVDVACGTNGAVKGMGSGKGYVDVSTVDGATSKLISKHIRDTGASFLEAPVSGSKKPAEDGQLIFLTAGDASLYEIASPLLDIMGKSRFYLGEVGNGAAMKLVVNMIMGSMMASFSEGLLLSEKVGLDPNVLIEVISQGAISAPMFSVKGPSMVKATYPTAFPLKHQQKDLRLALGLAESVTQPIPVAAAANELYKVAKSYGLSDHDFSAVVEALRAKLQHSE
;
A
#
# COMPACT_ATOMS: atom_id res chain seq x y z
N MET A 1 38.88 -45.32 -41.87
CA MET A 1 39.61 -46.50 -42.38
C MET A 1 39.33 -47.67 -41.43
N ALA A 2 39.38 -48.93 -41.90
CA ALA A 2 39.21 -50.14 -41.08
C ALA A 2 40.60 -50.59 -40.50
N ASN A 3 40.81 -51.64 -39.69
CA ASN A 3 40.03 -52.81 -39.21
C ASN A 3 40.19 -52.93 -37.66
N CYS A 4 39.47 -53.70 -36.84
CA CYS A 4 38.57 -54.87 -36.95
C CYS A 4 39.21 -56.27 -36.76
N SER A 5 39.10 -56.80 -35.53
CA SER A 5 39.16 -58.22 -35.09
C SER A 5 38.55 -58.26 -33.65
N VAL A 6 37.58 -59.09 -33.22
CA VAL A 6 37.08 -60.45 -33.56
C VAL A 6 38.08 -61.53 -33.09
N VAL A 7 37.78 -62.42 -32.13
CA VAL A 7 36.76 -63.52 -32.06
C VAL A 7 36.16 -63.59 -30.63
N ASN A 8 34.83 -63.69 -30.37
CA ASN A 8 33.87 -64.83 -30.47
C ASN A 8 34.11 -65.99 -29.45
N ALA A 9 33.14 -66.78 -28.94
CA ALA A 9 31.68 -66.86 -29.19
C ALA A 9 30.87 -67.46 -28.00
N SER A 10 29.54 -67.21 -27.99
CA SER A 10 28.35 -68.08 -27.71
C SER A 10 28.37 -69.21 -26.65
N ILE A 11 27.27 -69.60 -25.97
CA ILE A 11 25.97 -70.18 -26.42
C ILE A 11 24.94 -70.01 -25.25
N CYS A 12 23.71 -69.48 -25.40
CA CYS A 12 22.45 -70.08 -25.94
C CYS A 12 21.82 -71.19 -25.03
N ILE A 13 20.49 -71.46 -24.91
CA ILE A 13 19.28 -71.05 -25.69
C ILE A 13 17.94 -71.37 -24.94
N ARG A 14 16.77 -71.08 -25.57
CA ARG A 14 15.33 -71.49 -25.27
C ARG A 14 14.46 -70.59 -24.35
N GLN A 15 13.16 -70.34 -24.64
CA GLN A 15 12.34 -70.59 -25.86
C GLN A 15 11.15 -69.58 -25.98
N ARG A 16 10.48 -69.50 -27.17
CA ARG A 16 9.39 -68.54 -27.52
C ARG A 16 7.98 -69.18 -27.60
N LEU A 17 6.94 -68.36 -27.45
CA LEU A 17 5.59 -68.33 -28.11
C LEU A 17 4.93 -66.97 -27.71
N LEU A 18 4.18 -66.16 -28.47
CA LEU A 18 3.49 -66.20 -29.78
C LEU A 18 2.16 -66.99 -29.82
N LEU A 19 1.03 -66.54 -30.41
CA LEU A 19 0.60 -65.21 -30.91
C LEU A 19 -0.98 -65.09 -30.77
N PRO A 20 -1.79 -64.24 -31.45
CA PRO A 20 -3.06 -63.72 -30.89
C PRO A 20 -4.33 -64.30 -31.56
N PHE A 21 -5.51 -63.79 -31.15
CA PHE A 21 -6.74 -63.86 -31.95
C PHE A 21 -7.59 -62.58 -31.84
N SER A 22 -8.23 -62.21 -32.95
CA SER A 22 -9.17 -61.08 -33.06
C SER A 22 -10.37 -61.49 -33.92
N ALA A 23 -11.58 -61.06 -33.58
CA ALA A 23 -12.79 -61.22 -34.41
C ALA A 23 -13.78 -60.07 -34.15
N VAL A 24 -14.58 -59.72 -35.16
CA VAL A 24 -15.47 -58.54 -35.19
C VAL A 24 -16.79 -58.91 -35.90
N PHE A 25 -17.83 -58.06 -35.74
CA PHE A 25 -19.13 -58.02 -36.42
C PHE A 25 -20.27 -58.90 -35.87
N SER A 26 -21.33 -58.23 -35.40
CA SER A 26 -22.54 -58.00 -36.25
C SER A 26 -23.30 -56.77 -35.73
N SER A 27 -24.47 -56.44 -36.28
CA SER A 27 -24.93 -55.04 -36.38
C SER A 27 -26.43 -54.78 -36.12
N SER A 28 -26.69 -53.73 -35.34
CA SER A 28 -27.89 -52.87 -35.43
C SER A 28 -29.24 -53.53 -35.01
N PRO A 29 -30.40 -52.83 -35.07
CA PRO A 29 -30.88 -52.17 -33.86
C PRO A 29 -32.36 -52.43 -33.53
N LEU A 30 -32.78 -52.14 -32.29
CA LEU A 30 -34.21 -52.01 -31.97
C LEU A 30 -34.46 -51.04 -30.82
N SER A 31 -35.54 -50.25 -30.96
CA SER A 31 -36.01 -49.30 -29.97
C SER A 31 -37.07 -49.93 -29.09
N MET A 32 -37.00 -49.71 -27.78
CA MET A 32 -38.20 -49.68 -26.94
C MET A 32 -37.98 -48.79 -25.73
N ALA A 33 -38.91 -47.85 -25.51
CA ALA A 33 -38.92 -47.02 -24.32
C ALA A 33 -39.63 -47.77 -23.17
N MET A 34 -39.08 -47.66 -21.96
CA MET A 34 -39.83 -47.88 -20.73
C MET A 34 -39.51 -46.79 -19.72
N ALA A 35 -40.53 -46.04 -19.31
CA ALA A 35 -40.47 -45.26 -18.09
C ALA A 35 -40.69 -46.21 -16.90
N MET A 36 -39.75 -46.22 -15.95
CA MET A 36 -39.89 -46.92 -14.67
C MET A 36 -39.55 -45.96 -13.54
N THR A 37 -40.56 -45.58 -12.77
CA THR A 37 -40.42 -44.73 -11.58
C THR A 37 -39.83 -45.53 -10.42
N SER A 38 -38.55 -45.35 -10.11
CA SER A 38 -37.92 -45.90 -8.91
C SER A 38 -37.64 -44.81 -7.87
N SER A 39 -38.27 -44.93 -6.70
CA SER A 39 -38.18 -43.95 -5.60
C SER A 39 -36.87 -44.11 -4.83
N SER A 40 -35.76 -43.63 -5.39
CA SER A 40 -34.45 -43.63 -4.75
C SER A 40 -34.40 -42.66 -3.56
N ILE A 41 -34.56 -43.19 -2.35
CA ILE A 41 -34.44 -42.44 -1.09
C ILE A 41 -32.97 -42.03 -0.89
N TYR A 42 -32.62 -40.82 -1.34
CA TYR A 42 -31.31 -40.22 -1.12
C TYR A 42 -31.13 -39.84 0.36
N CYS A 43 -30.50 -40.75 1.11
CA CYS A 43 -30.13 -40.51 2.50
C CYS A 43 -29.00 -39.45 2.57
N ARG A 44 -29.37 -38.17 2.67
CA ARG A 44 -28.40 -37.06 2.85
C ARG A 44 -27.73 -37.19 4.23
N PRO A 45 -26.39 -37.19 4.32
CA PRO A 45 -25.72 -37.10 5.61
C PRO A 45 -26.02 -35.73 6.25
N ARG A 46 -26.76 -35.75 7.37
CA ARG A 46 -26.93 -34.58 8.24
C ARG A 46 -25.62 -34.34 8.99
N PHE A 47 -24.72 -33.58 8.39
CA PHE A 47 -23.69 -32.89 9.17
C PHE A 47 -24.37 -31.93 10.15
N PRO A 48 -24.03 -31.95 11.45
CA PRO A 48 -24.57 -30.98 12.40
C PRO A 48 -24.03 -29.59 12.03
N ILE A 49 -24.92 -28.70 11.60
CA ILE A 49 -24.59 -27.28 11.45
C ILE A 49 -24.46 -26.70 12.86
N SER A 50 -23.23 -26.75 13.40
CA SER A 50 -22.87 -25.99 14.59
C SER A 50 -23.29 -24.53 14.37
N PRO A 51 -24.03 -23.90 15.30
CA PRO A 51 -24.43 -22.52 15.11
C PRO A 51 -23.18 -21.65 14.97
N LEU A 52 -23.14 -20.83 13.92
CA LEU A 52 -22.04 -19.89 13.66
C LEU A 52 -21.75 -19.11 14.94
N ARG A 53 -20.61 -19.43 15.57
CA ARG A 53 -20.18 -18.83 16.83
C ARG A 53 -20.07 -17.35 16.57
N ARG A 54 -21.01 -16.55 17.10
CA ARG A 54 -21.04 -15.10 16.87
C ARG A 54 -19.65 -14.55 17.16
N LEU A 55 -19.03 -13.94 16.16
CA LEU A 55 -17.80 -13.18 16.35
C LEU A 55 -18.02 -12.25 17.54
N PRO A 56 -17.03 -12.11 18.44
CA PRO A 56 -17.17 -11.20 19.57
C PRO A 56 -17.51 -9.81 18.99
N ARG A 57 -18.69 -9.30 19.33
CA ARG A 57 -19.01 -7.89 19.05
C ARG A 57 -17.89 -7.09 19.71
N PHE A 58 -17.32 -6.14 18.96
CA PHE A 58 -16.41 -5.15 19.52
C PHE A 58 -16.97 -4.67 20.87
N PRO A 59 -16.16 -4.67 21.94
CA PRO A 59 -16.62 -4.16 23.22
C PRO A 59 -17.12 -2.75 22.98
N LYS A 60 -18.37 -2.48 23.39
CA LYS A 60 -18.93 -1.13 23.33
C LYS A 60 -18.22 -0.27 24.37
N SER A 61 -17.02 0.21 24.04
CA SER A 61 -16.50 1.42 24.65
C SER A 61 -17.54 2.51 24.39
N SER A 62 -18.13 3.04 25.46
CA SER A 62 -19.10 4.13 25.39
C SER A 62 -18.43 5.50 25.20
N SER A 63 -17.16 5.52 24.79
CA SER A 63 -16.56 6.64 24.09
C SER A 63 -17.25 6.80 22.73
N SER A 64 -18.18 7.75 22.63
CA SER A 64 -18.70 8.19 21.33
C SER A 64 -17.53 8.52 20.40
N PHE A 65 -17.51 7.94 19.20
CA PHE A 65 -16.63 8.38 18.13
C PHE A 65 -17.12 9.76 17.65
N THR A 66 -16.77 10.80 18.40
CA THR A 66 -16.90 12.18 17.97
C THR A 66 -15.85 12.42 16.90
N THR A 67 -16.16 12.00 15.68
CA THR A 67 -15.33 12.26 14.50
C THR A 67 -15.37 13.75 14.22
N ILE A 68 -14.49 14.51 14.87
CA ILE A 68 -14.23 15.93 14.57
C ILE A 68 -13.47 15.99 13.24
N ALA A 69 -14.18 15.71 12.15
CA ALA A 69 -13.73 16.04 10.81
C ALA A 69 -13.89 17.55 10.65
N SER A 70 -12.82 18.30 10.93
CA SER A 70 -12.76 19.75 10.71
C SER A 70 -12.72 20.06 9.21
N SER A 71 -13.87 19.94 8.55
CA SER A 71 -14.04 20.39 7.16
C SER A 71 -13.96 21.92 7.12
N GLN A 72 -13.01 22.46 6.37
CA GLN A 72 -12.88 23.91 6.16
C GLN A 72 -14.19 24.47 5.57
N THR A 73 -14.89 25.31 6.34
CA THR A 73 -15.93 26.19 5.79
C THR A 73 -15.26 27.26 4.95
N SER A 74 -15.59 27.36 3.68
CA SER A 74 -15.05 28.36 2.75
C SER A 74 -15.51 29.78 3.13
N GLY A 75 -14.73 30.45 3.97
CA GLY A 75 -15.01 31.81 4.45
C GLY A 75 -13.71 32.57 4.69
N ASP A 76 -13.44 33.54 3.83
CA ASP A 76 -12.34 34.53 3.81
C ASP A 76 -10.89 34.01 4.01
N ALA A 77 -10.01 34.32 3.06
CA ALA A 77 -8.58 33.98 3.12
C ALA A 77 -7.78 35.00 3.97
N GLY A 78 -8.35 35.40 5.10
CA GLY A 78 -7.82 36.43 5.99
C GLY A 78 -6.69 35.91 6.87
N LYS A 79 -5.43 36.14 6.45
CA LYS A 79 -4.19 36.02 7.25
C LYS A 79 -4.17 34.82 8.23
N GLY A 80 -3.81 33.64 7.72
CA GLY A 80 -3.52 32.49 8.58
C GLY A 80 -2.53 32.84 9.68
N GLY A 81 -2.81 32.41 10.91
CA GLY A 81 -1.99 32.72 12.08
C GLY A 81 -0.59 32.13 11.95
N GLU A 82 0.41 33.00 11.93
CA GLU A 82 1.83 32.65 11.90
C GLU A 82 2.18 31.73 13.09
N PHE A 83 2.61 30.50 12.81
CA PHE A 83 2.97 29.55 13.86
C PHE A 83 4.26 30.01 14.55
N PRO A 84 4.26 30.36 15.85
CA PRO A 84 5.36 31.10 16.47
C PRO A 84 6.56 30.23 16.89
N GLY A 85 6.57 28.94 16.51
CA GLY A 85 7.63 27.98 16.83
C GLY A 85 8.41 27.54 15.59
N ARG A 86 9.59 26.95 15.81
CA ARG A 86 10.48 26.47 14.75
C ARG A 86 10.10 25.04 14.35
N VAL A 87 10.07 24.77 13.05
CA VAL A 87 9.52 23.52 12.49
C VAL A 87 10.62 22.68 11.85
N GLY A 88 10.86 21.50 12.38
CA GLY A 88 11.78 20.53 11.80
C GLY A 88 11.10 19.70 10.71
N PHE A 89 11.82 19.36 9.63
CA PHE A 89 11.32 18.43 8.62
C PHE A 89 12.37 17.41 8.19
N LEU A 90 12.11 16.14 8.49
CA LEU A 90 13.01 15.01 8.24
C LEU A 90 12.52 14.17 7.05
N GLY A 91 13.31 14.12 5.98
CA GLY A 91 13.01 13.30 4.80
C GLY A 91 12.35 14.10 3.67
N LEU A 92 13.13 14.36 2.62
CA LEU A 92 12.72 15.18 1.47
C LEU A 92 12.48 14.28 0.25
N GLY A 93 11.50 13.39 0.41
CA GLY A 93 10.99 12.51 -0.65
C GLY A 93 9.97 13.20 -1.57
N ILE A 94 9.27 12.39 -2.36
CA ILE A 94 8.16 12.81 -3.25
C ILE A 94 7.07 13.56 -2.49
N MET A 95 6.80 13.17 -1.23
CA MET A 95 5.80 13.80 -0.36
C MET A 95 6.42 14.87 0.54
N GLY A 96 7.57 14.57 1.18
CA GLY A 96 8.19 15.48 2.15
C GLY A 96 8.66 16.82 1.57
N SER A 97 9.17 16.83 0.33
CA SER A 97 9.59 18.08 -0.33
C SER A 97 8.43 19.09 -0.50
N PRO A 98 7.29 18.75 -1.15
CA PRO A 98 6.18 19.70 -1.27
C PRO A 98 5.50 20.04 0.07
N MET A 99 5.45 19.10 1.02
CA MET A 99 4.94 19.36 2.38
C MET A 99 5.75 20.46 3.09
N ALA A 100 7.09 20.34 3.11
CA ALA A 100 7.97 21.36 3.69
C ALA A 100 7.95 22.69 2.91
N ILE A 101 7.80 22.66 1.58
CA ILE A 101 7.63 23.86 0.75
C ILE A 101 6.34 24.62 1.13
N ASN A 102 5.26 23.93 1.46
CA ASN A 102 4.01 24.61 1.83
C ASN A 102 4.08 25.26 3.22
N LEU A 103 4.85 24.69 4.15
CA LEU A 103 5.20 25.34 5.42
C LEU A 103 6.06 26.61 5.20
N LEU A 104 7.06 26.56 4.31
CA LEU A 104 7.87 27.74 3.94
C LEU A 104 7.00 28.85 3.31
N LYS A 105 6.11 28.50 2.37
CA LYS A 105 5.16 29.46 1.75
C LYS A 105 4.20 30.10 2.75
N ALA A 106 3.89 29.41 3.85
CA ALA A 106 3.08 29.92 4.95
C ALA A 106 3.86 30.78 5.96
N GLY A 107 5.17 30.99 5.74
CA GLY A 107 6.03 31.81 6.59
C GLY A 107 6.66 31.08 7.78
N CYS A 108 6.52 29.75 7.89
CA CYS A 108 7.11 29.02 9.01
C CYS A 108 8.65 29.00 8.95
N ASP A 109 9.30 29.10 10.12
CA ASP A 109 10.75 28.90 10.25
C ASP A 109 11.08 27.40 10.16
N VAL A 110 11.36 26.90 8.94
CA VAL A 110 11.58 25.47 8.67
C VAL A 110 13.07 25.12 8.62
N THR A 111 13.47 24.14 9.45
CA THR A 111 14.80 23.49 9.39
C THR A 111 14.66 22.09 8.81
N VAL A 112 15.38 21.80 7.71
CA VAL A 112 15.28 20.53 6.99
C VAL A 112 16.51 19.63 7.14
N TRP A 113 16.26 18.31 7.12
CA TRP A 113 17.29 17.29 6.92
C TRP A 113 16.82 16.21 5.94
N ASN A 114 17.76 15.68 5.16
CA ASN A 114 17.55 14.47 4.38
C ASN A 114 18.87 13.71 4.19
N ARG A 115 18.82 12.37 4.32
CA ARG A 115 19.98 11.43 4.17
C ARG A 115 20.83 11.69 2.92
N THR A 116 20.23 12.20 1.85
CA THR A 116 20.93 12.74 0.67
C THR A 116 20.89 14.28 0.71
N LYS A 117 21.99 14.93 1.11
CA LYS A 117 22.03 16.40 1.34
C LYS A 117 21.52 17.22 0.14
N SER A 118 21.85 16.83 -1.10
CA SER A 118 21.48 17.58 -2.31
C SER A 118 19.96 17.73 -2.54
N LYS A 119 19.11 16.92 -1.86
CA LYS A 119 17.66 17.13 -1.87
C LYS A 119 17.19 18.32 -1.01
N CYS A 120 18.03 18.82 -0.11
CA CYS A 120 17.73 19.98 0.73
C CYS A 120 17.89 21.29 -0.05
N ASN A 121 18.79 21.34 -1.04
CA ASN A 121 19.18 22.55 -1.76
C ASN A 121 17.97 23.41 -2.18
N HIS A 122 17.00 22.83 -2.90
CA HIS A 122 15.84 23.58 -3.41
C HIS A 122 14.93 24.17 -2.32
N LEU A 123 14.98 23.68 -1.07
CA LEU A 123 14.29 24.30 0.06
C LEU A 123 15.16 25.37 0.74
N ILE A 124 16.48 25.18 0.77
CA ILE A 124 17.44 26.19 1.27
C ILE A 124 17.39 27.43 0.38
N ASP A 125 17.28 27.23 -0.94
CA ASP A 125 17.05 28.29 -1.94
C ASP A 125 15.69 29.00 -1.75
N LEU A 126 14.75 28.38 -1.02
CA LEU A 126 13.44 28.93 -0.61
C LEU A 126 13.43 29.40 0.85
N GLY A 127 14.59 29.50 1.52
CA GLY A 127 14.74 30.05 2.88
C GLY A 127 14.80 29.03 4.02
N ALA A 128 14.77 27.72 3.74
CA ALA A 128 14.92 26.70 4.78
C ALA A 128 16.32 26.68 5.40
N LYS A 129 16.38 26.48 6.71
CA LYS A 129 17.62 26.14 7.42
C LYS A 129 17.98 24.67 7.16
N TYR A 130 19.26 24.33 7.30
CA TYR A 130 19.75 22.96 7.14
C TYR A 130 20.60 22.57 8.35
N GLU A 131 20.33 21.38 8.88
CA GLU A 131 21.17 20.73 9.89
C GLU A 131 21.69 19.38 9.37
N PRO A 132 22.87 18.90 9.81
CA PRO A 132 23.47 17.70 9.23
C PRO A 132 22.92 16.38 9.77
N SER A 133 22.16 16.36 10.87
CA SER A 133 21.51 15.16 11.40
C SER A 133 20.06 15.38 11.89
N PRO A 134 19.25 14.30 12.01
CA PRO A 134 17.95 14.35 12.65
C PRO A 134 17.98 14.85 14.10
N ALA A 135 19.05 14.56 14.85
CA ALA A 135 19.24 15.05 16.21
C ALA A 135 19.40 16.58 16.27
N GLU A 136 20.12 17.19 15.32
CA GLU A 136 20.33 18.64 15.27
C GLU A 136 19.07 19.40 14.82
N VAL A 137 18.29 18.83 13.88
CA VAL A 137 16.93 19.34 13.58
C VAL A 137 16.02 19.26 14.81
N ALA A 138 15.97 18.10 15.48
CA ALA A 138 15.16 17.93 16.68
C ALA A 138 15.56 18.88 17.82
N SER A 139 16.87 19.12 17.99
CA SER A 139 17.40 20.05 18.99
C SER A 139 17.04 21.51 18.69
N SER A 140 17.14 21.93 17.43
CA SER A 140 16.82 23.30 17.01
C SER A 140 15.32 23.61 16.98
N CYS A 141 14.45 22.62 16.74
CA CYS A 141 13.02 22.83 16.45
C CYS A 141 12.08 22.53 17.64
N ASP A 142 10.87 23.08 17.60
CA ASP A 142 9.85 22.89 18.64
C ASP A 142 8.87 21.77 18.25
N VAL A 143 8.50 21.68 16.97
CA VAL A 143 7.77 20.55 16.37
C VAL A 143 8.59 20.00 15.20
N THR A 144 8.85 18.70 15.16
CA THR A 144 9.63 18.03 14.09
C THR A 144 8.79 17.00 13.36
N PHE A 145 8.56 17.21 12.06
CA PHE A 145 7.90 16.26 11.17
C PHE A 145 8.88 15.24 10.59
N ALA A 146 8.41 14.01 10.34
CA ALA A 146 9.18 12.95 9.70
C ALA A 146 8.38 12.28 8.57
N MET A 147 8.92 12.28 7.33
CA MET A 147 8.28 11.69 6.16
C MET A 147 9.20 10.69 5.44
N LEU A 148 9.28 9.48 5.99
CA LEU A 148 10.16 8.40 5.54
C LEU A 148 9.44 7.36 4.67
N ALA A 149 10.23 6.58 3.94
CA ALA A 149 9.76 5.66 2.91
C ALA A 149 9.15 4.35 3.48
N ASP A 150 9.68 3.89 4.61
CA ASP A 150 9.47 2.56 5.17
C ASP A 150 9.74 2.55 6.69
N PRO A 151 9.18 1.58 7.44
CA PRO A 151 9.42 1.39 8.88
C PRO A 151 10.90 1.45 9.27
N GLU A 152 11.74 0.78 8.49
CA GLU A 152 13.17 0.65 8.74
C GLU A 152 13.87 2.03 8.70
N SER A 153 13.53 2.89 7.73
CA SER A 153 14.02 4.28 7.70
C SER A 153 13.39 5.19 8.75
N ALA A 154 12.14 4.96 9.15
CA ALA A 154 11.49 5.74 10.21
C ALA A 154 12.15 5.49 11.58
N VAL A 155 12.46 4.23 11.90
CA VAL A 155 13.17 3.85 13.13
C VAL A 155 14.62 4.36 13.14
N ASP A 156 15.33 4.30 12.02
CA ASP A 156 16.69 4.87 11.90
C ASP A 156 16.69 6.40 12.16
N VAL A 157 15.77 7.13 11.53
CA VAL A 157 15.70 8.59 11.62
C VAL A 157 15.17 9.07 12.98
N ALA A 158 14.27 8.32 13.61
CA ALA A 158 13.80 8.64 14.96
C ALA A 158 14.81 8.23 16.05
N CYS A 159 15.25 6.97 16.04
CA CYS A 159 15.87 6.28 17.18
C CYS A 159 17.31 5.82 16.94
N GLY A 160 17.86 5.97 15.72
CA GLY A 160 19.20 5.52 15.36
C GLY A 160 20.34 6.35 15.98
N THR A 161 21.58 6.05 15.58
CA THR A 161 22.80 6.63 16.20
C THR A 161 22.82 8.16 16.20
N ASN A 162 22.24 8.81 15.19
CA ASN A 162 22.06 10.27 15.13
C ASN A 162 20.57 10.66 15.02
N GLY A 163 19.67 9.81 15.51
CA GLY A 163 18.22 9.97 15.41
C GLY A 163 17.66 11.11 16.26
N ALA A 164 16.46 11.55 15.90
CA ALA A 164 15.75 12.69 16.51
C ALA A 164 15.66 12.60 18.05
N VAL A 165 15.57 11.40 18.64
CA VAL A 165 15.56 11.19 20.11
C VAL A 165 16.73 11.88 20.83
N LYS A 166 17.87 12.10 20.17
CA LYS A 166 19.04 12.77 20.78
C LYS A 166 18.93 14.30 20.86
N GLY A 167 17.98 14.91 20.15
CA GLY A 167 17.64 16.33 20.24
C GLY A 167 16.28 16.61 20.88
N MET A 168 15.55 15.56 21.28
CA MET A 168 14.23 15.65 21.88
C MET A 168 14.30 15.82 23.40
N GLY A 169 13.22 16.37 23.96
CA GLY A 169 13.11 16.72 25.38
C GLY A 169 11.75 17.35 25.70
N SER A 170 11.51 17.64 26.97
CA SER A 170 10.27 18.27 27.44
C SER A 170 9.90 19.54 26.63
N GLY A 171 8.63 19.66 26.27
CA GLY A 171 8.08 20.76 25.47
C GLY A 171 8.21 20.60 23.95
N LYS A 172 9.03 19.67 23.45
CA LYS A 172 9.15 19.37 22.01
C LYS A 172 8.13 18.33 21.55
N GLY A 173 7.81 18.35 20.25
CA GLY A 173 6.96 17.35 19.61
C GLY A 173 7.59 16.68 18.39
N TYR A 174 7.40 15.36 18.25
CA TYR A 174 7.72 14.61 17.03
C TYR A 174 6.43 14.14 16.35
N VAL A 175 6.31 14.42 15.05
CA VAL A 175 5.11 14.11 14.24
C VAL A 175 5.51 13.21 13.07
N ASP A 176 5.27 11.91 13.18
CA ASP A 176 5.59 10.95 12.13
C ASP A 176 4.45 10.87 11.10
N VAL A 177 4.67 11.44 9.93
CA VAL A 177 3.73 11.40 8.79
C VAL A 177 4.04 10.25 7.82
N SER A 178 5.05 9.42 8.13
CA SER A 178 5.44 8.23 7.37
C SER A 178 4.32 7.18 7.38
N THR A 179 4.28 6.34 6.33
CA THR A 179 3.41 5.15 6.34
C THR A 179 4.18 3.94 6.88
N VAL A 180 3.88 3.58 8.13
CA VAL A 180 4.47 2.45 8.88
C VAL A 180 3.35 1.57 9.46
N ASP A 181 3.72 0.47 10.11
CA ASP A 181 2.78 -0.33 10.90
C ASP A 181 2.65 0.16 12.35
N GLY A 182 1.62 -0.32 13.04
CA GLY A 182 1.30 0.09 14.41
C GLY A 182 2.29 -0.38 15.48
N ALA A 183 3.14 -1.39 15.22
CA ALA A 183 4.20 -1.78 16.16
C ALA A 183 5.42 -0.85 16.02
N THR A 184 5.80 -0.52 14.79
CA THR A 184 6.81 0.50 14.48
C THR A 184 6.45 1.85 15.09
N SER A 185 5.21 2.33 14.89
CA SER A 185 4.74 3.60 15.45
C SER A 185 4.78 3.61 16.99
N LYS A 186 4.35 2.51 17.64
CA LYS A 186 4.43 2.37 19.11
C LYS A 186 5.87 2.34 19.63
N LEU A 187 6.80 1.72 18.90
CA LEU A 187 8.23 1.72 19.23
C LEU A 187 8.81 3.13 19.18
N ILE A 188 8.58 3.86 18.08
CA ILE A 188 9.05 5.24 17.92
C ILE A 188 8.43 6.14 19.00
N SER A 189 7.12 6.03 19.21
CA SER A 189 6.39 6.77 20.25
C SER A 189 6.97 6.57 21.65
N LYS A 190 7.31 5.33 22.02
CA LYS A 190 7.95 5.04 23.31
C LYS A 190 9.30 5.76 23.41
N HIS A 191 10.18 5.59 22.42
CA HIS A 191 11.51 6.19 22.46
C HIS A 191 11.51 7.73 22.43
N ILE A 192 10.54 8.36 21.76
CA ILE A 192 10.34 9.81 21.81
C ILE A 192 9.85 10.23 23.21
N ARG A 193 8.81 9.58 23.74
CA ARG A 193 8.23 9.91 25.06
C ARG A 193 9.17 9.62 26.23
N ASP A 194 10.09 8.67 26.10
CA ASP A 194 11.17 8.42 27.06
C ASP A 194 12.09 9.66 27.26
N THR A 195 12.12 10.62 26.32
CA THR A 195 12.86 11.89 26.45
C THR A 195 12.05 13.00 27.16
N GLY A 196 10.75 12.78 27.38
CA GLY A 196 9.80 13.82 27.81
C GLY A 196 9.16 14.62 26.67
N ALA A 197 9.54 14.38 25.41
CA ALA A 197 8.87 14.94 24.24
C ALA A 197 7.52 14.25 23.96
N SER A 198 6.60 14.97 23.31
CA SER A 198 5.32 14.42 22.84
C SER A 198 5.46 13.73 21.49
N PHE A 199 4.61 12.73 21.21
CA PHE A 199 4.56 12.00 19.95
C PHE A 199 3.16 12.00 19.33
N LEU A 200 3.11 12.24 18.02
CA LEU A 200 1.92 12.09 17.19
C LEU A 200 2.29 11.27 15.95
N GLU A 201 1.55 10.20 15.65
CA GLU A 201 1.52 9.66 14.29
C GLU A 201 0.48 10.44 13.49
N ALA A 202 0.80 10.78 12.25
CA ALA A 202 -0.07 11.53 11.34
C ALA A 202 0.06 11.06 9.87
N PRO A 203 0.03 9.74 9.56
CA PRO A 203 0.15 9.25 8.19
C PRO A 203 -0.89 9.88 7.25
N VAL A 204 -0.44 10.26 6.06
CA VAL A 204 -1.26 11.02 5.09
C VAL A 204 -1.93 10.15 4.04
N SER A 205 -3.18 10.48 3.69
CA SER A 205 -3.82 10.06 2.45
C SER A 205 -3.80 11.18 1.40
N GLY A 206 -3.65 10.80 0.14
CA GLY A 206 -3.17 11.67 -0.93
C GLY A 206 -1.84 11.17 -1.52
N SER A 207 -1.38 11.85 -2.57
CA SER A 207 -0.16 11.55 -3.33
C SER A 207 0.53 12.88 -3.69
N LYS A 208 1.52 12.87 -4.59
CA LYS A 208 2.35 14.03 -4.94
C LYS A 208 1.54 15.32 -5.15
N LYS A 209 0.52 15.32 -6.02
CA LYS A 209 -0.26 16.54 -6.32
C LYS A 209 -1.06 17.08 -5.11
N PRO A 210 -1.81 16.25 -4.36
CA PRO A 210 -2.35 16.66 -3.06
C PRO A 210 -1.31 17.17 -2.04
N ALA A 211 -0.07 16.69 -2.06
CA ALA A 211 1.00 17.25 -1.22
C ALA A 211 1.48 18.62 -1.70
N GLU A 212 1.61 18.80 -3.02
CA GLU A 212 1.94 20.10 -3.65
C GLU A 212 0.86 21.16 -3.38
N ASP A 213 -0.41 20.75 -3.36
CA ASP A 213 -1.58 21.63 -3.23
C ASP A 213 -1.99 21.97 -1.77
N GLY A 214 -1.39 21.34 -0.76
CA GLY A 214 -1.88 21.44 0.62
C GLY A 214 -3.25 20.78 0.82
N GLN A 215 -3.51 19.67 0.13
CA GLN A 215 -4.80 18.98 0.04
C GLN A 215 -4.76 17.52 0.55
N LEU A 216 -3.74 17.18 1.34
CA LEU A 216 -3.61 15.91 2.05
C LEU A 216 -4.73 15.72 3.09
N ILE A 217 -4.92 14.47 3.50
CA ILE A 217 -5.81 14.07 4.60
C ILE A 217 -4.96 13.39 5.67
N PHE A 218 -4.86 13.96 6.87
CA PHE A 218 -4.06 13.40 7.96
C PHE A 218 -4.86 12.41 8.82
N LEU A 219 -4.30 11.24 9.08
CA LEU A 219 -4.89 10.18 9.91
C LEU A 219 -4.14 10.13 11.25
N THR A 220 -4.47 11.05 12.15
CA THR A 220 -3.67 11.35 13.35
C THR A 220 -4.03 10.50 14.56
N ALA A 221 -3.05 10.15 15.39
CA ALA A 221 -3.24 9.52 16.69
C ALA A 221 -2.01 9.74 17.59
N GLY A 222 -2.18 9.76 18.92
CA GLY A 222 -1.08 9.98 19.87
C GLY A 222 -1.40 11.02 20.95
N ASP A 223 -0.48 11.96 21.18
CA ASP A 223 -0.64 12.97 22.21
C ASP A 223 -1.59 14.09 21.75
N ALA A 224 -2.77 14.18 22.38
CA ALA A 224 -3.81 15.16 22.05
C ALA A 224 -3.33 16.62 22.15
N SER A 225 -2.44 16.93 23.10
CA SER A 225 -1.82 18.25 23.21
C SER A 225 -0.94 18.58 22.01
N LEU A 226 -0.17 17.60 21.49
CA LEU A 226 0.62 17.78 20.28
C LEU A 226 -0.25 17.80 19.02
N TYR A 227 -1.37 17.07 18.98
CA TYR A 227 -2.37 17.23 17.92
C TYR A 227 -2.87 18.68 17.84
N GLU A 228 -3.23 19.29 18.98
CA GLU A 228 -3.68 20.69 18.99
C GLU A 228 -2.57 21.69 18.68
N ILE A 229 -1.33 21.47 19.14
CA ILE A 229 -0.18 22.32 18.79
C ILE A 229 0.17 22.20 17.31
N ALA A 230 0.14 21.00 16.74
CA ALA A 230 0.44 20.75 15.32
C ALA A 230 -0.71 21.16 14.39
N SER A 231 -1.92 21.40 14.91
CA SER A 231 -3.13 21.81 14.17
C SER A 231 -2.85 22.73 12.97
N PRO A 232 -2.22 23.92 13.12
CA PRO A 232 -2.08 24.86 12.02
C PRO A 232 -1.11 24.37 10.95
N LEU A 233 -0.07 23.64 11.36
CA LEU A 233 0.94 23.07 10.47
C LEU A 233 0.36 21.93 9.62
N LEU A 234 -0.53 21.12 10.21
CA LEU A 234 -1.30 20.12 9.48
C LEU A 234 -2.28 20.77 8.50
N ASP A 235 -2.98 21.84 8.91
CA ASP A 235 -3.97 22.54 8.08
C ASP A 235 -3.34 23.39 6.94
N ILE A 236 -2.04 23.72 7.02
CA ILE A 236 -1.25 24.26 5.90
C ILE A 236 -0.92 23.16 4.86
N MET A 237 -0.67 21.93 5.32
CA MET A 237 -0.26 20.81 4.47
C MET A 237 -1.44 19.97 3.95
N GLY A 238 -2.65 20.16 4.47
CA GLY A 238 -3.81 19.33 4.17
C GLY A 238 -5.15 20.01 4.42
N LYS A 239 -6.18 19.47 3.76
CA LYS A 239 -7.56 20.01 3.79
C LYS A 239 -8.44 19.44 4.90
N SER A 240 -7.98 18.37 5.54
CA SER A 240 -8.65 17.74 6.66
C SER A 240 -7.72 16.83 7.46
N ARG A 241 -8.09 16.62 8.72
CA ARG A 241 -7.41 15.74 9.66
C ARG A 241 -8.43 15.03 10.52
N PHE A 242 -8.09 13.81 10.93
CA PHE A 242 -8.92 12.95 11.78
C PHE A 242 -8.10 12.55 13.00
N TYR A 243 -8.61 12.80 14.20
CA TYR A 243 -8.01 12.29 15.42
C TYR A 243 -8.61 10.92 15.77
N LEU A 244 -7.77 9.90 15.83
CA LEU A 244 -8.12 8.48 15.91
C LEU A 244 -7.76 7.88 17.28
N GLY A 245 -7.42 8.71 18.27
CA GLY A 245 -7.12 8.29 19.64
C GLY A 245 -5.67 7.81 19.81
N GLU A 246 -5.51 6.56 20.25
CA GLU A 246 -4.21 6.01 20.67
C GLU A 246 -3.26 5.68 19.50
N VAL A 247 -1.94 5.77 19.78
CA VAL A 247 -0.87 5.45 18.84
C VAL A 247 -1.05 4.05 18.25
N GLY A 248 -0.94 3.96 16.92
CA GLY A 248 -1.16 2.76 16.11
C GLY A 248 -2.50 2.78 15.36
N ASN A 249 -3.48 3.60 15.78
CA ASN A 249 -4.77 3.69 15.10
C ASN A 249 -4.71 4.46 13.77
N GLY A 250 -3.87 5.50 13.69
CA GLY A 250 -3.56 6.21 12.44
C GLY A 250 -2.77 5.34 11.47
N ALA A 251 -1.74 4.63 11.95
CA ALA A 251 -1.03 3.63 11.16
C ALA A 251 -1.96 2.54 10.63
N ALA A 252 -2.80 1.94 11.49
CA ALA A 252 -3.76 0.91 11.09
C ALA A 252 -4.79 1.43 10.06
N MET A 253 -5.36 2.62 10.28
CA MET A 253 -6.28 3.25 9.34
C MET A 253 -5.61 3.50 7.98
N LYS A 254 -4.38 4.01 7.97
CA LYS A 254 -3.60 4.22 6.74
C LYS A 254 -3.37 2.92 5.97
N LEU A 255 -3.01 1.84 6.66
CA LEU A 255 -2.82 0.53 6.04
C LEU A 255 -4.11 -0.03 5.45
N VAL A 256 -5.26 0.13 6.12
CA VAL A 256 -6.57 -0.25 5.56
C VAL A 256 -6.91 0.56 4.31
N VAL A 257 -6.67 1.88 4.31
CA VAL A 257 -6.89 2.74 3.14
C VAL A 257 -5.99 2.33 1.96
N ASN A 258 -4.69 2.12 2.20
CA ASN A 258 -3.76 1.75 1.13
C ASN A 258 -3.90 0.28 0.68
N MET A 259 -4.44 -0.61 1.52
CA MET A 259 -4.86 -1.96 1.14
C MET A 259 -6.02 -1.92 0.13
N ILE A 260 -7.05 -1.11 0.40
CA ILE A 260 -8.19 -0.91 -0.51
C ILE A 260 -7.69 -0.30 -1.81
N MET A 261 -6.88 0.76 -1.75
CA MET A 261 -6.32 1.44 -2.94
C MET A 261 -5.52 0.50 -3.85
N GLY A 262 -4.61 -0.30 -3.29
CA GLY A 262 -3.81 -1.27 -4.05
C GLY A 262 -4.68 -2.39 -4.65
N SER A 263 -5.68 -2.88 -3.91
CA SER A 263 -6.61 -3.90 -4.40
C SER A 263 -7.48 -3.36 -5.55
N MET A 264 -7.99 -2.13 -5.43
CA MET A 264 -8.75 -1.47 -6.49
C MET A 264 -7.91 -1.24 -7.75
N MET A 265 -6.64 -0.88 -7.62
CA MET A 265 -5.74 -0.71 -8.77
C MET A 265 -5.44 -2.04 -9.48
N ALA A 266 -5.31 -3.15 -8.74
CA ALA A 266 -5.17 -4.48 -9.32
C ALA A 266 -6.42 -4.87 -10.14
N SER A 267 -7.62 -4.81 -9.56
CA SER A 267 -8.84 -5.19 -10.30
C SER A 267 -9.22 -4.23 -11.43
N PHE A 268 -8.85 -2.95 -11.35
CA PHE A 268 -8.94 -2.03 -12.48
C PHE A 268 -7.97 -2.40 -13.61
N SER A 269 -6.78 -2.90 -13.28
CA SER A 269 -5.82 -3.42 -14.27
C SER A 269 -6.33 -4.68 -14.97
N GLU A 270 -6.96 -5.60 -14.23
CA GLU A 270 -7.66 -6.76 -14.78
C GLU A 270 -8.79 -6.32 -15.74
N GLY A 271 -9.60 -5.33 -15.34
CA GLY A 271 -10.69 -4.79 -16.16
C GLY A 271 -10.22 -4.15 -17.47
N LEU A 272 -9.16 -3.32 -17.43
CA LEU A 272 -8.57 -2.70 -18.62
C LEU A 272 -8.08 -3.77 -19.61
N LEU A 273 -7.27 -4.73 -19.16
CA LEU A 273 -6.74 -5.78 -20.05
C LEU A 273 -7.82 -6.75 -20.55
N LEU A 274 -8.85 -7.02 -19.75
CA LEU A 274 -10.01 -7.81 -20.22
C LEU A 274 -10.79 -7.05 -21.30
N SER A 275 -11.01 -5.74 -21.13
CA SER A 275 -11.69 -4.91 -22.15
C SER A 275 -10.94 -4.90 -23.49
N GLU A 276 -9.61 -4.68 -23.44
CA GLU A 276 -8.71 -4.80 -24.59
C GLU A 276 -8.85 -6.20 -25.25
N LYS A 277 -8.88 -7.26 -24.44
CA LYS A 277 -8.93 -8.64 -24.91
C LYS A 277 -10.27 -9.06 -25.53
N VAL A 278 -11.38 -8.41 -25.19
CA VAL A 278 -12.70 -8.63 -25.82
C VAL A 278 -13.02 -7.61 -26.94
N GLY A 279 -12.06 -6.77 -27.33
CA GLY A 279 -12.19 -5.85 -28.47
C GLY A 279 -12.90 -4.52 -28.15
N LEU A 280 -12.93 -4.13 -26.87
CA LEU A 280 -13.40 -2.80 -26.45
C LEU A 280 -12.20 -1.85 -26.31
N ASP A 281 -12.43 -0.55 -26.52
CA ASP A 281 -11.44 0.48 -26.21
C ASP A 281 -11.34 0.68 -24.67
N PRO A 282 -10.17 0.46 -24.04
CA PRO A 282 -9.98 0.70 -22.61
C PRO A 282 -10.21 2.16 -22.19
N ASN A 283 -10.12 3.14 -23.09
CA ASN A 283 -10.47 4.53 -22.80
C ASN A 283 -11.98 4.71 -22.58
N VAL A 284 -12.81 4.01 -23.36
CA VAL A 284 -14.27 3.98 -23.17
C VAL A 284 -14.64 3.27 -21.86
N LEU A 285 -13.89 2.24 -21.44
CA LEU A 285 -14.08 1.65 -20.10
C LEU A 285 -13.81 2.68 -18.98
N ILE A 286 -12.77 3.50 -19.11
CA ILE A 286 -12.45 4.57 -18.14
C ILE A 286 -13.58 5.60 -18.08
N GLU A 287 -14.13 5.99 -19.23
CA GLU A 287 -15.27 6.91 -19.31
C GLU A 287 -16.52 6.32 -18.65
N VAL A 288 -16.90 5.07 -18.99
CA VAL A 288 -18.05 4.38 -18.38
C VAL A 288 -17.89 4.24 -16.85
N ILE A 289 -16.70 3.92 -16.36
CA ILE A 289 -16.41 3.87 -14.93
C ILE A 289 -16.55 5.26 -14.28
N SER A 290 -16.13 6.33 -14.97
CA SER A 290 -16.19 7.71 -14.45
C SER A 290 -17.61 8.22 -14.18
N GLN A 291 -18.60 7.73 -14.93
CA GLN A 291 -20.02 8.07 -14.79
C GLN A 291 -20.78 7.12 -13.84
N GLY A 292 -20.17 5.98 -13.47
CA GLY A 292 -20.83 4.92 -12.71
C GLY A 292 -20.69 5.04 -11.18
N ALA A 293 -21.43 4.20 -10.46
CA ALA A 293 -21.39 4.13 -8.99
C ALA A 293 -20.04 3.68 -8.39
N ILE A 294 -19.10 3.22 -9.23
CA ILE A 294 -17.71 2.88 -8.87
C ILE A 294 -16.69 3.95 -9.30
N SER A 295 -17.16 5.14 -9.68
CA SER A 295 -16.30 6.25 -10.07
C SER A 295 -15.36 6.65 -8.93
N ALA A 296 -14.06 6.62 -9.22
CA ALA A 296 -13.01 7.03 -8.31
C ALA A 296 -11.99 7.90 -9.07
N PRO A 297 -11.58 9.07 -8.54
CA PRO A 297 -10.62 9.94 -9.22
C PRO A 297 -9.31 9.25 -9.61
N MET A 298 -8.90 8.23 -8.84
CA MET A 298 -7.74 7.38 -9.14
C MET A 298 -7.83 6.72 -10.53
N PHE A 299 -8.99 6.20 -10.93
CA PHE A 299 -9.15 5.52 -12.22
C PHE A 299 -9.06 6.49 -13.38
N SER A 300 -9.71 7.66 -13.27
CA SER A 300 -9.66 8.71 -14.30
C SER A 300 -8.25 9.32 -14.44
N VAL A 301 -7.50 9.45 -13.34
CA VAL A 301 -6.14 10.00 -13.33
C VAL A 301 -5.09 8.99 -13.81
N LYS A 302 -5.25 7.69 -13.52
CA LYS A 302 -4.23 6.67 -13.82
C LYS A 302 -4.50 5.87 -15.08
N GLY A 303 -5.77 5.61 -15.41
CA GLY A 303 -6.18 4.81 -16.57
C GLY A 303 -5.55 5.26 -17.88
N PRO A 304 -5.62 6.55 -18.28
CA PRO A 304 -5.04 7.03 -19.54
C PRO A 304 -3.52 6.85 -19.64
N SER A 305 -2.81 6.77 -18.50
CA SER A 305 -1.38 6.47 -18.44
C SER A 305 -1.11 4.96 -18.55
N MET A 306 -1.93 4.12 -17.90
CA MET A 306 -1.87 2.65 -17.98
C MET A 306 -2.15 2.12 -19.39
N VAL A 307 -3.16 2.68 -20.07
CA VAL A 307 -3.47 2.35 -21.48
C VAL A 307 -2.30 2.69 -22.40
N LYS A 308 -1.58 3.78 -22.12
CA LYS A 308 -0.38 4.21 -22.86
C LYS A 308 0.92 3.54 -22.39
N ALA A 309 0.86 2.58 -21.46
CA ALA A 309 2.01 1.94 -20.82
C ALA A 309 3.07 2.93 -20.28
N THR A 310 2.64 4.07 -19.75
CA THR A 310 3.51 5.11 -19.17
C THR A 310 3.20 5.30 -17.70
N TYR A 311 4.23 5.33 -16.84
CA TYR A 311 4.04 5.23 -15.39
C TYR A 311 4.75 6.32 -14.58
N PRO A 312 4.46 7.63 -14.84
CA PRO A 312 5.11 8.74 -14.16
C PRO A 312 4.82 8.73 -12.65
N THR A 313 5.86 8.55 -11.86
CA THR A 313 5.77 8.20 -10.43
C THR A 313 5.23 9.33 -9.56
N ALA A 314 3.99 9.19 -9.10
CA ALA A 314 3.39 9.99 -8.02
C ALA A 314 3.33 9.19 -6.70
N PHE A 315 3.15 7.86 -6.77
CA PHE A 315 3.33 6.95 -5.64
C PHE A 315 4.07 5.68 -6.10
N PRO A 316 5.33 5.45 -5.67
CA PRO A 316 6.13 4.31 -6.15
C PRO A 316 5.51 2.95 -5.86
N LEU A 317 5.54 2.07 -6.86
CA LEU A 317 5.00 0.72 -6.81
C LEU A 317 5.57 -0.10 -5.65
N LYS A 318 6.86 0.06 -5.33
CA LYS A 318 7.50 -0.58 -4.17
C LYS A 318 6.90 -0.16 -2.82
N HIS A 319 6.36 1.05 -2.70
CA HIS A 319 5.72 1.52 -1.46
C HIS A 319 4.27 1.05 -1.37
N GLN A 320 3.51 0.98 -2.47
CA GLN A 320 2.20 0.31 -2.47
C GLN A 320 2.33 -1.18 -2.10
N GLN A 321 3.36 -1.87 -2.59
CA GLN A 321 3.62 -3.27 -2.24
C GLN A 321 4.04 -3.41 -0.76
N LYS A 322 4.87 -2.49 -0.24
CA LYS A 322 5.18 -2.41 1.19
C LYS A 322 3.91 -2.26 2.03
N ASP A 323 3.01 -1.34 1.67
CA ASP A 323 1.77 -1.10 2.42
C ASP A 323 0.82 -2.31 2.39
N LEU A 324 0.73 -3.02 1.26
CA LEU A 324 -0.02 -4.29 1.18
C LEU A 324 0.60 -5.37 2.08
N ARG A 325 1.93 -5.50 2.11
CA ARG A 325 2.64 -6.40 3.05
C ARG A 325 2.34 -6.04 4.51
N LEU A 326 2.36 -4.76 4.86
CA LEU A 326 2.09 -4.32 6.24
C LEU A 326 0.60 -4.51 6.61
N ALA A 327 -0.33 -4.29 5.67
CA ALA A 327 -1.75 -4.58 5.87
C ALA A 327 -2.03 -6.08 6.06
N LEU A 328 -1.29 -6.96 5.36
CA LEU A 328 -1.36 -8.41 5.57
C LEU A 328 -0.89 -8.81 6.97
N GLY A 329 0.23 -8.25 7.46
CA GLY A 329 0.70 -8.48 8.83
C GLY A 329 -0.25 -7.94 9.90
N LEU A 330 -0.86 -6.78 9.67
CA LEU A 330 -1.92 -6.24 10.53
C LEU A 330 -3.13 -7.20 10.58
N ALA A 331 -3.59 -7.69 9.42
CA ALA A 331 -4.73 -8.59 9.34
C ALA A 331 -4.45 -9.97 9.98
N GLU A 332 -3.22 -10.49 9.85
CA GLU A 332 -2.75 -11.68 10.55
C GLU A 332 -2.79 -11.48 12.08
N SER A 333 -2.31 -10.34 12.59
CA SER A 333 -2.28 -10.04 14.04
C SER A 333 -3.67 -9.99 14.71
N VAL A 334 -4.75 -9.86 13.94
CA VAL A 334 -6.15 -9.87 14.41
C VAL A 334 -6.97 -11.03 13.84
N THR A 335 -6.33 -11.99 13.17
CA THR A 335 -6.96 -13.18 12.56
C THR A 335 -8.09 -12.83 11.57
N GLN A 336 -7.94 -11.76 10.78
CA GLN A 336 -8.91 -11.31 9.78
C GLN A 336 -8.48 -11.73 8.36
N PRO A 337 -9.21 -12.62 7.67
CA PRO A 337 -8.90 -12.95 6.28
C PRO A 337 -9.11 -11.76 5.33
N ILE A 338 -8.11 -11.46 4.48
CA ILE A 338 -8.18 -10.44 3.41
C ILE A 338 -7.66 -10.98 2.06
N PRO A 339 -8.28 -12.04 1.50
CA PRO A 339 -7.72 -12.78 0.35
C PRO A 339 -7.52 -11.95 -0.92
N VAL A 340 -8.35 -10.93 -1.16
CA VAL A 340 -8.20 -10.01 -2.32
C VAL A 340 -6.89 -9.21 -2.23
N ALA A 341 -6.56 -8.70 -1.04
CA ALA A 341 -5.32 -7.97 -0.81
C ALA A 341 -4.08 -8.87 -0.89
N ALA A 342 -4.21 -10.15 -0.50
CA ALA A 342 -3.16 -11.15 -0.67
C ALA A 342 -2.88 -11.41 -2.17
N ALA A 343 -3.91 -11.61 -2.99
CA ALA A 343 -3.75 -11.77 -4.44
C ALA A 343 -3.13 -10.51 -5.10
N ALA A 344 -3.62 -9.32 -4.75
CA ALA A 344 -3.06 -8.06 -5.23
C ALA A 344 -1.58 -7.89 -4.86
N ASN A 345 -1.18 -8.25 -3.63
CA ASN A 345 0.22 -8.18 -3.18
C ASN A 345 1.16 -9.04 -4.04
N GLU A 346 0.72 -10.20 -4.53
CA GLU A 346 1.52 -11.03 -5.42
C GLU A 346 1.67 -10.42 -6.82
N LEU A 347 0.63 -9.81 -7.38
CA LEU A 347 0.73 -9.02 -8.63
C LEU A 347 1.72 -7.85 -8.46
N TYR A 348 1.68 -7.16 -7.32
CA TYR A 348 2.66 -6.12 -6.99
C TYR A 348 4.09 -6.66 -6.85
N LYS A 349 4.31 -7.89 -6.38
CA LYS A 349 5.64 -8.54 -6.39
C LYS A 349 6.09 -8.89 -7.81
N VAL A 350 5.19 -9.36 -8.68
CA VAL A 350 5.51 -9.64 -10.09
C VAL A 350 5.90 -8.37 -10.84
N ALA A 351 5.17 -7.26 -10.68
CA ALA A 351 5.56 -5.98 -11.27
C ALA A 351 6.95 -5.51 -10.76
N LYS A 352 7.26 -5.71 -9.48
CA LYS A 352 8.61 -5.44 -8.94
C LYS A 352 9.70 -6.29 -9.59
N SER A 353 9.45 -7.56 -9.91
CA SER A 353 10.42 -8.44 -10.57
C SER A 353 10.65 -8.07 -12.04
N TYR A 354 9.73 -7.34 -12.66
CA TYR A 354 9.90 -6.71 -13.98
C TYR A 354 10.62 -5.35 -13.92
N GLY A 355 11.23 -4.99 -12.78
CA GLY A 355 11.97 -3.74 -12.58
C GLY A 355 11.11 -2.52 -12.27
N LEU A 356 9.78 -2.66 -12.18
CA LEU A 356 8.84 -1.54 -12.06
C LEU A 356 8.76 -0.93 -10.65
N SER A 357 9.69 -1.25 -9.75
CA SER A 357 9.69 -0.85 -8.34
C SER A 357 9.61 0.67 -8.11
N ASP A 358 10.25 1.47 -8.97
CA ASP A 358 10.32 2.93 -8.88
C ASP A 358 9.37 3.66 -9.83
N HIS A 359 8.62 2.92 -10.66
CA HIS A 359 7.50 3.44 -11.43
C HIS A 359 6.27 3.66 -10.51
N ASP A 360 5.25 4.34 -11.02
CA ASP A 360 4.00 4.51 -10.28
C ASP A 360 3.30 3.16 -9.98
N PHE A 361 2.56 3.09 -8.86
CA PHE A 361 1.81 1.90 -8.46
C PHE A 361 0.73 1.43 -9.47
N SER A 362 0.36 2.26 -10.44
CA SER A 362 -0.48 1.84 -11.58
C SER A 362 0.25 0.93 -12.57
N ALA A 363 1.58 0.81 -12.52
CA ALA A 363 2.36 -0.14 -13.32
C ALA A 363 2.14 -1.61 -12.93
N VAL A 364 1.28 -1.90 -11.94
CA VAL A 364 0.85 -3.27 -11.61
C VAL A 364 0.14 -3.97 -12.77
N VAL A 365 -0.44 -3.22 -13.71
CA VAL A 365 -1.04 -3.78 -14.95
C VAL A 365 -0.03 -4.58 -15.78
N GLU A 366 1.26 -4.24 -15.73
CA GLU A 366 2.31 -4.98 -16.44
C GLU A 366 2.60 -6.35 -15.82
N ALA A 367 2.16 -6.64 -14.60
CA ALA A 367 2.18 -7.99 -14.03
C ALA A 367 1.12 -8.93 -14.66
N LEU A 368 0.11 -8.35 -15.31
CA LEU A 368 -1.02 -9.04 -15.92
C LEU A 368 -0.92 -9.06 -17.46
N ARG A 369 -0.14 -8.17 -18.08
CA ARG A 369 0.16 -8.24 -19.51
C ARG A 369 0.90 -9.55 -19.80
N ALA A 370 0.27 -10.42 -20.58
CA ALA A 370 0.93 -11.61 -21.10
C ALA A 370 2.12 -11.16 -21.96
N LYS A 371 3.34 -11.52 -21.55
CA LYS A 371 4.52 -11.36 -22.41
C LYS A 371 4.31 -12.23 -23.65
N LEU A 372 4.01 -11.59 -24.77
CA LEU A 372 4.24 -12.19 -26.07
C LEU A 372 5.73 -12.54 -26.12
N GLN A 373 6.01 -13.85 -26.07
CA GLN A 373 7.33 -14.32 -26.48
C GLN A 373 7.46 -13.95 -27.95
N HIS A 374 8.34 -13.01 -28.27
CA HIS A 374 8.84 -12.89 -29.63
C HIS A 374 9.62 -14.17 -29.90
N SER A 375 9.00 -15.08 -30.65
CA SER A 375 9.72 -16.15 -31.32
C SER A 375 10.61 -15.51 -32.38
N GLU A 376 11.92 -15.55 -32.14
CA GLU A 376 12.95 -15.30 -33.14
C GLU A 376 13.01 -16.45 -34.17
#